data_AF-A0A439WFB3-F1
#
_entry.id   AF-A0A439WFB3-F1
#
_cell.length_a   1.000
_cell.length_b   1.000
_cell.length_c   1.000
_cell.angle_alpha   90.00
_cell.angle_beta   90.00
_cell.angle_gamma   90.00
#
_symmetry.space_group_name_H-M   'P 1'
#
loop_
_entity.id
_entity.type
_entity.pdbx_description
1 polymer ?
#
loop_
_entity_poly.entity_id
_entity_poly.type
_entity_poly.pdbx_seq_one_letter_code
_entity_poly.pdbx_strand_id
1 'polypeptide(L)'
;MFLLARYLLMPFALIAAILFSMSLHIIGTTLHHQAAWQRTLATVTDVSAYSETRANGLTTDGINVAVSYVANDAPMTWSGKDKDIGLYKAAKGDRIEFYYDPADPSSLDTAAMKGWRGGLLLLAVTGGFTLFYIWFFWLRGRHGAA
;
A
#
# COMPACT_ATOMS: atom_id res chain seq x y z
N MET A 1 7.68 3.34 39.45
CA MET A 1 8.70 3.21 38.38
C MET A 1 8.15 3.37 36.96
N PHE A 2 6.88 3.06 36.67
CA PHE A 2 6.34 3.10 35.29
C PHE A 2 5.82 4.46 34.79
N LEU A 3 5.77 5.50 35.63
CA LEU A 3 5.24 6.81 35.23
C LEU A 3 6.13 7.51 34.20
N LEU A 4 7.45 7.50 34.39
CA LEU A 4 8.40 8.06 33.42
C LEU A 4 8.36 7.30 32.09
N ALA A 5 8.32 5.96 32.14
CA ALA A 5 8.23 5.10 30.97
C ALA A 5 6.93 5.35 30.16
N ARG A 6 5.81 5.64 30.83
CA ARG A 6 4.54 6.02 30.17
C ARG A 6 4.71 7.25 29.29
N TYR A 7 5.29 8.33 29.81
CA TYR A 7 5.45 9.57 29.04
C TYR A 7 6.58 9.47 28.01
N LEU A 8 7.65 8.74 28.31
CA LEU A 8 8.75 8.49 27.36
C LEU A 8 8.26 7.71 26.12
N LEU A 9 7.39 6.72 26.30
CA LEU A 9 6.87 5.90 25.21
C LEU A 9 5.68 6.52 24.48
N MET A 10 5.07 7.58 25.01
CA MET A 10 3.90 8.23 24.42
C MET A 10 4.12 8.70 22.97
N PRO A 11 5.25 9.34 22.59
CA PRO A 11 5.50 9.71 21.19
C PRO A 11 5.54 8.49 20.27
N PHE A 12 6.15 7.38 20.70
CA PHE A 12 6.19 6.14 19.92
C PHE A 12 4.79 5.53 19.77
N ALA A 13 3.97 5.58 20.82
CA ALA A 13 2.58 5.14 20.76
C ALA A 13 1.74 5.98 19.78
N LEU A 14 1.97 7.30 19.75
CA LEU A 14 1.31 8.19 18.78
C LEU A 14 1.75 7.90 17.34
N ILE A 15 3.05 7.72 17.10
CA ILE A 15 3.56 7.33 15.78
C ILE A 15 2.97 5.98 15.35
N ALA A 16 2.95 4.99 16.25
CA ALA A 16 2.37 3.70 15.96
C ALA A 16 0.87 3.79 15.63
N ALA A 17 0.10 4.61 16.35
CA ALA A 17 -1.31 4.82 16.06
C ALA A 17 -1.54 5.46 14.69
N ILE A 18 -0.70 6.42 14.29
CA ILE A 18 -0.75 7.04 12.95
C ILE A 18 -0.45 6.01 11.88
N LEU A 19 0.65 5.24 12.03
CA LEU A 19 1.03 4.20 11.08
C LEU A 19 -0.03 3.10 10.97
N PHE A 20 -0.66 2.73 12.10
CA PHE A 20 -1.78 1.81 12.11
C PHE A 20 -2.96 2.35 11.29
N SER A 21 -3.33 3.60 11.51
CA SER A 21 -4.43 4.27 10.79
C SER A 21 -4.16 4.36 9.29
N MET A 22 -2.95 4.74 8.90
CA MET A 22 -2.53 4.78 7.48
C MET A 22 -2.55 3.38 6.86
N SER A 23 -2.07 2.36 7.58
CA SER A 23 -2.10 0.97 7.09
C SER A 23 -3.52 0.49 6.88
N LEU A 24 -4.42 0.78 7.82
CA LEU A 24 -5.83 0.43 7.74
C LEU A 24 -6.50 1.12 6.54
N HIS A 25 -6.20 2.40 6.32
CA HIS A 25 -6.71 3.14 5.17
C HIS A 25 -6.26 2.51 3.85
N ILE A 26 -4.96 2.24 3.69
CA ILE A 26 -4.40 1.62 2.47
C ILE A 26 -5.02 0.23 2.23
N ILE A 27 -5.11 -0.60 3.27
CA ILE A 27 -5.71 -1.94 3.17
C ILE A 27 -7.19 -1.83 2.81
N GLY A 28 -7.93 -0.92 3.43
CA GLY A 28 -9.35 -0.68 3.15
C GLY A 28 -9.58 -0.28 1.69
N THR A 29 -8.82 0.70 1.19
CA THR A 29 -8.90 1.13 -0.23
C THR A 29 -8.54 -0.02 -1.17
N THR A 30 -7.49 -0.78 -0.85
CA THR A 30 -7.07 -1.93 -1.65
C THR A 30 -8.17 -2.99 -1.74
N LEU A 31 -8.78 -3.35 -0.59
CA LEU A 31 -9.87 -4.33 -0.54
C LEU A 31 -11.12 -3.82 -1.28
N HIS A 32 -11.43 -2.53 -1.16
CA HIS A 32 -12.54 -1.91 -1.88
C HIS A 32 -12.34 -2.01 -3.39
N HIS A 33 -11.17 -1.62 -3.90
CA HIS A 33 -10.88 -1.71 -5.32
C HIS A 33 -10.81 -3.17 -5.80
N GLN A 34 -10.19 -4.09 -5.05
CA GLN A 34 -10.19 -5.51 -5.43
C GLN A 34 -11.60 -6.13 -5.46
N ALA A 35 -12.55 -5.59 -4.70
CA ALA A 35 -13.94 -6.04 -4.71
C ALA A 35 -14.79 -5.38 -5.81
N ALA A 36 -14.53 -4.10 -6.13
CA ALA A 36 -15.32 -3.32 -7.08
C ALA A 36 -14.78 -3.38 -8.51
N TRP A 37 -13.47 -3.55 -8.69
CA TRP A 37 -12.79 -3.52 -9.97
C TRP A 37 -12.72 -4.92 -10.59
N GLN A 38 -12.69 -4.95 -11.93
CA GLN A 38 -12.58 -6.19 -12.68
C GLN A 38 -11.11 -6.59 -12.81
N ARG A 39 -10.85 -7.89 -12.66
CA ARG A 39 -9.52 -8.49 -12.82
C ARG A 39 -9.35 -8.96 -14.26
N THR A 40 -8.25 -8.56 -14.90
CA THR A 40 -7.85 -8.99 -16.24
C THR A 40 -6.36 -9.33 -16.28
N LEU A 41 -5.91 -9.93 -17.39
CA LEU A 41 -4.50 -10.17 -17.66
C LEU A 41 -3.99 -9.10 -18.62
N ALA A 42 -3.03 -8.31 -18.17
CA ALA A 42 -2.32 -7.38 -19.04
C ALA A 42 -1.03 -8.02 -19.55
N THR A 43 -0.71 -7.78 -20.81
CA THR A 43 0.55 -8.20 -21.43
C THR A 43 1.47 -7.00 -21.53
N VAL A 44 2.69 -7.12 -21.03
CA VAL A 44 3.70 -6.07 -21.12
C VAL A 44 4.18 -5.96 -22.57
N THR A 45 3.96 -4.81 -23.19
CA THR A 45 4.29 -4.55 -24.59
C THR A 45 5.63 -3.83 -24.76
N ASP A 46 6.03 -3.04 -23.77
CA ASP A 46 7.31 -2.32 -23.76
C ASP A 46 7.81 -2.07 -22.34
N VAL A 47 9.13 -1.99 -22.19
CA VAL A 47 9.81 -1.67 -20.93
C VAL A 47 11.01 -0.78 -21.23
N SER A 48 11.10 0.38 -20.58
CA SER A 48 12.25 1.27 -20.70
C SER A 48 12.72 1.74 -19.33
N ALA A 49 14.04 1.80 -19.11
CA ALA A 49 14.58 2.30 -17.86
C ALA A 49 14.42 3.82 -17.77
N TYR A 50 14.20 4.32 -16.56
CA TYR A 50 14.27 5.75 -16.26
C TYR A 50 15.10 5.98 -15.00
N SER A 51 15.64 7.20 -14.88
CA SER A 51 16.31 7.67 -13.68
C SER A 51 15.83 9.09 -13.38
N GLU A 52 15.40 9.33 -12.14
CA GLU A 52 14.88 10.64 -11.70
C GLU A 52 15.68 11.14 -10.50
N THR A 53 16.31 12.30 -10.64
CA THR A 53 16.94 13.01 -9.52
C THR A 53 15.91 13.90 -8.84
N ARG A 54 15.67 13.65 -7.55
CA ARG A 54 14.80 14.50 -6.71
C ARG A 54 15.54 15.76 -6.26
N ALA A 55 14.77 16.75 -5.80
CA ALA A 55 15.30 18.02 -5.31
C ALA A 55 16.31 17.89 -4.15
N ASN A 56 16.27 16.78 -3.40
CA ASN A 56 17.22 16.47 -2.33
C ASN A 56 18.49 15.74 -2.81
N GLY A 57 18.72 15.65 -4.13
CA GLY A 57 19.87 14.99 -4.74
C GLY A 57 19.78 13.47 -4.81
N LEU A 58 18.72 12.85 -4.28
CA LEU A 58 18.53 11.40 -4.39
C LEU A 58 18.09 11.03 -5.79
N THR A 59 18.80 10.08 -6.39
CA THR A 59 18.45 9.49 -7.68
C THR A 59 17.65 8.22 -7.44
N THR A 60 16.49 8.11 -8.10
CA THR A 60 15.67 6.91 -8.09
C THR A 60 15.58 6.35 -9.49
N ASP A 61 16.06 5.12 -9.65
CA ASP A 61 15.91 4.35 -10.88
C ASP A 61 14.59 3.59 -10.86
N GLY A 62 14.02 3.37 -12.03
CA GLY A 62 12.82 2.57 -12.21
C GLY A 62 12.62 2.18 -13.67
N ILE A 63 11.47 1.62 -13.97
CA ILE A 63 11.09 1.26 -15.34
C ILE A 63 9.76 1.90 -15.71
N ASN A 64 9.70 2.46 -16.91
CA ASN A 64 8.43 2.73 -17.57
C ASN A 64 7.96 1.42 -18.21
N VAL A 65 6.67 1.17 -18.12
CA VAL A 65 6.03 -0.04 -18.62
C VAL A 65 4.88 0.39 -19.51
N ALA A 66 4.78 -0.24 -20.69
CA ALA A 66 3.56 -0.23 -21.49
C ALA A 66 2.90 -1.60 -21.42
N VAL A 67 1.58 -1.63 -21.29
CA VAL A 67 0.80 -2.86 -21.23
C VAL A 67 -0.42 -2.77 -22.14
N SER A 68 -0.82 -3.91 -22.68
CA SER A 68 -2.09 -4.10 -23.35
C SER A 68 -2.98 -5.05 -22.57
N TYR A 69 -4.26 -4.75 -22.47
CA TYR A 69 -5.25 -5.57 -21.76
C TYR A 69 -6.61 -5.44 -22.43
N VAL A 70 -7.55 -6.30 -22.05
CA VAL A 70 -8.95 -6.20 -22.48
C VAL A 70 -9.77 -5.74 -21.29
N ALA A 71 -10.54 -4.67 -21.50
CA ALA A 71 -11.50 -4.15 -20.54
C ALA A 71 -12.85 -3.96 -21.24
N ASN A 72 -13.91 -4.51 -20.66
CA ASN A 72 -15.27 -4.44 -21.20
C ASN A 72 -15.32 -4.85 -22.69
N ASP A 73 -14.68 -5.96 -23.04
CA ASP A 73 -14.53 -6.50 -24.41
C ASP A 73 -13.82 -5.58 -25.41
N ALA A 74 -13.22 -4.48 -24.97
CA ALA A 74 -12.43 -3.58 -25.79
C ALA A 74 -10.92 -3.72 -25.50
N PRO A 75 -10.06 -3.74 -26.52
CA PRO A 75 -8.62 -3.69 -26.33
C PRO A 75 -8.22 -2.31 -25.80
N MET A 76 -7.46 -2.30 -24.72
CA MET A 76 -6.93 -1.11 -24.06
C MET A 76 -5.41 -1.18 -24.00
N THR A 77 -4.79 0.00 -23.95
CA THR A 77 -3.36 0.15 -23.75
C THR A 77 -3.10 1.19 -22.70
N TRP A 78 -2.09 0.95 -21.87
CA TRP A 78 -1.62 1.92 -20.90
C TRP A 78 -0.09 1.99 -20.93
N SER A 79 0.48 3.17 -20.67
CA SER A 79 1.90 3.33 -20.42
C SER A 79 2.15 4.34 -19.30
N GLY A 80 3.15 4.05 -18.48
CA GLY A 80 3.51 4.89 -17.34
C GLY A 80 4.62 4.26 -16.50
N LYS A 81 4.76 4.69 -15.24
CA LYS A 81 5.81 4.17 -14.36
C LYS A 81 5.36 2.87 -13.72
N ASP A 82 6.27 1.91 -13.58
CA ASP A 82 6.04 0.63 -12.90
C ASP A 82 5.30 0.76 -11.57
N LYS A 83 5.70 1.73 -10.75
CA LYS A 83 5.09 1.98 -9.44
C LYS A 83 3.61 2.34 -9.51
N ASP A 84 3.14 2.94 -10.61
CA ASP A 84 1.74 3.32 -10.77
C ASP A 84 0.85 2.08 -10.90
N ILE A 85 1.43 0.98 -11.42
CA ILE A 85 0.79 -0.32 -11.54
C ILE A 85 1.33 -1.38 -10.58
N GLY A 86 2.03 -0.96 -9.53
CA GLY A 86 2.54 -1.83 -8.48
C GLY A 86 3.62 -2.83 -8.92
N LEU A 87 4.30 -2.59 -10.04
CA LEU A 87 5.39 -3.41 -10.51
C LEU A 87 6.73 -2.93 -9.97
N TYR A 88 7.66 -3.87 -9.79
CA TYR A 88 9.06 -3.62 -9.41
C TYR A 88 10.06 -4.11 -10.46
N LYS A 89 9.59 -4.97 -11.35
CA LYS A 89 10.33 -5.52 -12.50
C LYS A 89 9.33 -6.04 -13.51
N ALA A 90 9.65 -5.91 -14.79
CA ALA A 90 8.86 -6.45 -15.88
C ALA A 90 9.78 -6.70 -17.09
N ALA A 91 9.44 -7.70 -17.88
CA ALA A 91 9.99 -7.93 -19.20
C ALA A 91 8.88 -7.85 -20.25
N LYS A 92 9.25 -7.45 -21.47
CA LYS A 92 8.33 -7.49 -22.61
C LYS A 92 7.82 -8.92 -22.83
N GLY A 93 6.50 -9.07 -22.93
CA GLY A 93 5.81 -10.35 -23.05
C GLY A 93 5.32 -10.93 -21.71
N ASP A 94 5.71 -10.35 -20.57
CA ASP A 94 5.19 -10.78 -19.27
C ASP A 94 3.67 -10.59 -19.20
N ARG A 95 3.00 -11.56 -18.56
CA ARG A 95 1.58 -11.46 -18.22
C ARG A 95 1.45 -11.10 -16.75
N ILE A 96 0.81 -9.97 -16.49
CA ILE A 96 0.59 -9.47 -15.14
C ILE A 96 -0.90 -9.43 -14.83
N GLU A 97 -1.21 -9.62 -13.56
CA GLU A 97 -2.56 -9.41 -13.06
C GLU A 97 -2.84 -7.90 -13.00
N PHE A 98 -3.95 -7.49 -13.60
CA PHE A 98 -4.30 -6.08 -13.76
C PHE A 98 -5.74 -5.86 -13.30
N TYR A 99 -5.95 -4.80 -12.53
CA TYR A 99 -7.28 -4.40 -12.05
C TYR A 99 -7.66 -3.10 -12.73
N TYR A 100 -8.90 -3.02 -13.23
CA TYR A 100 -9.43 -1.80 -13.86
C TYR A 100 -10.84 -1.51 -13.34
N ASP A 101 -11.17 -0.22 -13.23
CA ASP A 101 -12.53 0.20 -12.90
C ASP A 101 -13.46 -0.05 -14.11
N PRO A 102 -14.52 -0.86 -13.99
CA PRO A 102 -15.44 -1.10 -15.10
C PRO A 102 -16.19 0.17 -15.56
N ALA A 103 -16.37 1.17 -14.68
CA ALA A 103 -17.02 2.43 -15.00
C ALA A 103 -16.07 3.43 -15.69
N ASP A 104 -14.78 3.38 -15.36
CA ASP A 104 -13.73 4.13 -16.04
C ASP A 104 -12.45 3.27 -16.20
N PRO A 105 -12.35 2.47 -17.28
CA PRO A 105 -11.23 1.56 -17.48
C PRO A 105 -9.88 2.24 -17.66
N SER A 106 -9.85 3.57 -17.82
CA SER A 106 -8.60 4.35 -17.91
C SER A 106 -8.04 4.73 -16.53
N SER A 107 -8.87 4.67 -15.48
CA SER A 107 -8.44 4.94 -14.13
C SER A 107 -7.59 3.79 -13.59
N LEU A 108 -6.44 4.12 -13.01
CA LEU A 108 -5.53 3.16 -12.40
C LEU A 108 -5.30 3.51 -10.95
N ASP A 109 -5.28 2.46 -10.12
CA ASP A 109 -4.88 2.58 -8.74
C ASP A 109 -3.88 1.48 -8.36
N THR A 110 -2.69 1.93 -8.01
CA THR A 110 -1.61 1.13 -7.43
C THR A 110 -2.07 0.29 -6.24
N ALA A 111 -3.01 0.77 -5.43
CA ALA A 111 -3.51 0.05 -4.27
C ALA A 111 -4.15 -1.30 -4.68
N ALA A 112 -4.96 -1.31 -5.75
CA ALA A 112 -5.60 -2.51 -6.27
C ALA A 112 -4.56 -3.56 -6.73
N MET A 113 -3.48 -3.07 -7.36
CA MET A 113 -2.43 -3.89 -7.97
C MET A 113 -1.41 -4.43 -6.96
N LYS A 114 -1.02 -3.63 -5.96
CA LYS A 114 0.01 -4.00 -4.97
C LYS A 114 -0.49 -5.00 -3.93
N GLY A 115 -1.80 -5.00 -3.67
CA GLY A 115 -2.46 -5.91 -2.75
C GLY A 115 -2.24 -5.57 -1.27
N TRP A 116 -3.17 -6.01 -0.43
CA TRP A 116 -3.24 -5.64 0.99
C TRP A 116 -2.23 -6.35 1.89
N ARG A 117 -1.66 -7.48 1.42
CA ARG A 117 -0.82 -8.36 2.25
C ARG A 117 0.44 -7.68 2.76
N GLY A 118 1.05 -6.79 1.98
CA GLY A 118 2.25 -6.05 2.39
C GLY A 118 2.01 -5.13 3.60
N GLY A 119 0.79 -4.64 3.80
CA GLY A 119 0.41 -3.80 4.93
C GLY A 119 0.13 -4.55 6.22
N LEU A 120 -0.04 -5.88 6.18
CA LEU A 120 -0.48 -6.65 7.35
C LEU A 120 0.54 -6.69 8.47
N LEU A 121 1.83 -6.82 8.13
CA LEU A 121 2.88 -6.84 9.13
C LEU A 121 2.93 -5.51 9.89
N LEU A 122 2.84 -4.40 9.15
CA LEU A 122 2.82 -3.06 9.73
C LEU A 122 1.60 -2.88 10.64
N LEU A 123 0.41 -3.32 10.19
CA LEU A 123 -0.82 -3.28 10.97
C LEU A 123 -0.71 -4.12 12.26
N ALA A 124 -0.18 -5.34 12.15
CA ALA A 124 -0.02 -6.24 13.30
C ALA A 124 0.95 -5.67 14.35
N VAL A 125 2.11 -5.16 13.92
CA VAL A 125 3.14 -4.63 14.83
C VAL A 125 2.66 -3.32 15.48
N THR A 126 2.16 -2.38 14.68
CA THR A 126 1.73 -1.07 15.20
C THR A 126 0.47 -1.19 16.05
N GLY A 127 -0.49 -2.01 15.63
CA GLY A 127 -1.70 -2.31 16.39
C GLY A 127 -1.39 -3.03 17.70
N GLY A 128 -0.56 -4.08 17.65
CA GLY A 128 -0.13 -4.82 18.83
C GLY A 128 0.58 -3.94 19.85
N PHE A 129 1.54 -3.12 19.42
CA PHE A 129 2.23 -2.18 20.30
C PHE A 129 1.27 -1.13 20.90
N THR A 130 0.40 -0.53 20.07
CA THR A 130 -0.53 0.52 20.53
C THR A 130 -1.51 -0.03 21.57
N LEU A 131 -2.13 -1.19 21.28
CA LEU A 131 -3.05 -1.86 22.21
C LEU A 131 -2.35 -2.25 23.51
N PHE A 132 -1.14 -2.82 23.42
CA PHE A 132 -0.37 -3.19 24.59
C PHE A 132 0.00 -1.96 25.44
N TYR A 133 0.45 -0.87 24.81
CA TYR A 133 0.79 0.37 25.51
C TYR A 133 -0.43 0.95 26.25
N ILE A 134 -1.58 1.05 25.58
CA ILE A 134 -2.82 1.55 26.19
C ILE A 134 -3.22 0.66 27.38
N TRP A 135 -3.26 -0.66 27.15
CA TRP A 135 -3.62 -1.61 28.19
C TRP A 135 -2.68 -1.52 29.40
N PHE A 136 -1.37 -1.60 29.18
CA PHE A 136 -0.38 -1.69 30.25
C PHE A 136 -0.29 -0.40 31.08
N PHE A 137 -0.28 0.78 30.43
CA PHE A 137 -0.02 2.04 31.13
C PHE A 137 -1.29 2.78 31.59
N TRP A 138 -2.46 2.47 31.02
CA TRP A 138 -3.69 3.24 31.27
C TRP A 138 -4.85 2.41 31.80
N LEU A 139 -4.95 1.12 31.44
CA LEU A 139 -6.09 0.27 31.83
C LEU A 139 -5.74 -0.69 32.97
N ARG A 140 -4.58 -1.34 32.93
CA ARG A 140 -4.15 -2.39 33.87
C ARG A 140 -4.20 -1.96 35.34
N GLY A 141 -3.90 -0.70 35.64
CA GLY A 141 -3.90 -0.17 37.02
C GLY A 141 -5.24 0.37 37.52
N ARG A 142 -6.27 0.48 36.67
CA ARG A 142 -7.60 1.02 37.07
C ARG A 142 -8.53 -0.04 37.68
N HIS A 143 -8.17 -1.32 37.58
CA HIS A 143 -8.97 -2.44 38.11
C HIS A 143 -8.59 -2.85 39.55
N GLY A 144 -7.66 -2.13 40.21
CA GLY A 144 -7.17 -2.44 41.56
C GLY A 144 -7.55 -1.42 42.63
N ALA A 145 -8.45 -0.48 42.34
CA ALA A 145 -8.96 0.49 43.30
C ALA A 145 -10.49 0.35 43.41
N ALA A 146 -10.92 -0.66 44.14
CA ALA A 146 -12.24 -0.79 44.72
C ALA A 146 -12.07 -1.37 46.12
#